data_AF-A0A1F4R2K8-F1
#
_entry.id   AF-A0A1F4R2K8-F1
#
_cell.length_a   1.000
_cell.length_b   1.000
_cell.length_c   1.000
_cell.angle_alpha   90.00
_cell.angle_beta   90.00
_cell.angle_gamma   90.00
#
_symmetry.space_group_name_H-M   'P 1'
#
loop_
_entity.id
_entity.type
_entity.pdbx_description
1 polymer ?
#
loop_
_entity_poly.entity_id
_entity_poly.type
_entity_poly.pdbx_seq_one_letter_code
_entity_poly.pdbx_strand_id
1 'polypeptide(L)'
;MAEAENTLAVFIDFENLALGFKHSKEDFDFHRVLERLVEKGKVIVKVAYADWSRYAKYKQQLHEAAIELIEIPKRSMTGKNSADIHLSVDAMDLCYSKAHIDTFVIVSGDSDFSPLVSKLKANGKRVIGLGMKDSTSTLLSDNCDEFIFYETLGKQERITAPGVRDIPKEKREVFELLFDTIAGLIRENKEILWSSMVKDTMKRKRPAFSERAYGYRTFSDLLEDAQKQGFIDLRTDPTSGTYVVVGFTKGTRG
;
A
#
# COMPACT_ATOMS: atom_id res chain seq x y z
N MET A 1 5.59 19.53 14.64
CA MET A 1 4.21 19.37 14.14
C MET A 1 4.11 17.95 13.62
N ALA A 2 3.14 17.14 14.05
CA ALA A 2 2.94 15.83 13.45
C ALA A 2 2.59 16.04 11.97
N GLU A 3 3.34 15.43 11.06
CA GLU A 3 3.03 15.41 9.63
C GLU A 3 1.61 14.83 9.50
N ALA A 4 0.69 15.55 8.84
CA ALA A 4 -0.67 15.07 8.66
C ALA A 4 -0.62 13.75 7.88
N GLU A 5 -1.29 12.72 8.38
CA GLU A 5 -1.29 11.39 7.77
C GLU A 5 -2.06 11.44 6.44
N ASN A 6 -1.41 11.04 5.34
CA ASN A 6 -2.04 11.01 4.02
C ASN A 6 -3.27 10.07 4.03
N THR A 7 -4.36 10.49 3.42
CA THR A 7 -5.53 9.62 3.19
C THR A 7 -5.75 9.33 1.71
N LEU A 8 -5.91 8.04 1.41
CA LEU A 8 -5.86 7.49 0.07
C LEU A 8 -7.23 7.02 -0.40
N ALA A 9 -7.55 7.34 -1.66
CA ALA A 9 -8.63 6.74 -2.42
C ALA A 9 -8.06 5.90 -3.57
N VAL A 10 -8.45 4.63 -3.64
CA VAL A 10 -7.93 3.65 -4.60
C VAL A 10 -9.02 3.32 -5.62
N PHE A 11 -8.72 3.57 -6.88
CA PHE A 11 -9.59 3.31 -8.03
C PHE A 11 -8.92 2.29 -8.94
N ILE A 12 -9.60 1.17 -9.18
CA ILE A 12 -9.01 0.02 -9.85
C ILE A 12 -9.74 -0.25 -11.14
N ASP A 13 -9.03 -0.07 -12.24
CA ASP A 13 -9.44 -0.61 -13.53
C ASP A 13 -9.00 -2.07 -13.59
N PHE A 14 -9.91 -2.95 -13.19
CA PHE A 14 -9.59 -4.37 -13.07
C PHE A 14 -9.41 -5.02 -14.44
N GLU A 15 -10.08 -4.52 -15.48
CA GLU A 15 -9.95 -5.09 -16.81
C GLU A 15 -8.56 -4.83 -17.40
N ASN A 16 -8.06 -3.60 -17.30
CA ASN A 16 -6.70 -3.28 -17.76
C ASN A 16 -5.64 -4.03 -16.95
N LEU A 17 -5.84 -4.14 -15.64
CA LEU A 17 -4.95 -4.93 -14.79
C LEU A 17 -4.95 -6.40 -15.19
N ALA A 18 -6.11 -7.02 -15.32
CA ALA A 18 -6.26 -8.43 -15.70
C ALA A 18 -5.72 -8.72 -17.11
N LEU A 19 -5.78 -7.76 -18.04
CA LEU A 19 -5.13 -7.89 -19.35
C LEU A 19 -3.61 -8.03 -19.22
N GLY A 20 -2.98 -7.25 -18.34
CA GLY A 20 -1.54 -7.36 -18.06
C GLY A 20 -1.14 -8.71 -17.47
N PHE A 21 -2.05 -9.38 -16.72
CA PHE A 21 -1.81 -10.73 -16.19
C PHE A 21 -2.01 -11.87 -17.19
N LYS A 22 -2.64 -11.65 -18.35
CA LYS A 22 -2.83 -12.74 -19.34
C LYS A 22 -1.53 -13.37 -19.82
N HIS A 23 -0.42 -12.64 -19.72
CA HIS A 23 0.91 -13.10 -20.09
C HIS A 23 1.78 -13.51 -18.89
N SER A 24 1.28 -13.32 -17.66
CA SER A 24 1.98 -13.68 -16.42
C SER A 24 1.63 -15.10 -15.99
N LYS A 25 2.58 -15.79 -15.34
CA LYS A 25 2.33 -17.07 -14.67
C LYS A 25 1.74 -16.90 -13.27
N GLU A 26 1.77 -15.69 -12.72
CA GLU A 26 1.22 -15.37 -11.40
C GLU A 26 -0.20 -14.83 -11.55
N ASP A 27 -1.11 -15.27 -10.67
CA ASP A 27 -2.40 -14.63 -10.50
C ASP A 27 -2.23 -13.26 -9.83
N PHE A 28 -3.13 -12.33 -10.17
CA PHE A 28 -3.21 -11.04 -9.50
C PHE A 28 -3.56 -11.22 -8.03
N ASP A 29 -2.75 -10.65 -7.15
CA ASP A 29 -2.93 -10.67 -5.70
C ASP A 29 -3.08 -9.24 -5.18
N PHE A 30 -4.32 -8.89 -4.82
CA PHE A 30 -4.64 -7.57 -4.33
C PHE A 30 -4.07 -7.30 -2.92
N HIS A 31 -3.74 -8.33 -2.14
CA HIS A 31 -3.13 -8.13 -0.82
C HIS A 31 -1.78 -7.43 -0.94
N ARG A 32 -0.97 -7.80 -1.94
CA ARG A 32 0.32 -7.14 -2.23
C ARG A 32 0.15 -5.65 -2.56
N VAL A 33 -0.92 -5.30 -3.27
CA VAL A 33 -1.25 -3.90 -3.59
C VAL A 33 -1.61 -3.16 -2.31
N LEU A 34 -2.49 -3.70 -1.50
CA LEU A 34 -2.88 -3.06 -0.23
C LEU A 34 -1.70 -2.88 0.72
N GLU A 35 -0.87 -3.90 0.90
CA GLU A 35 0.32 -3.83 1.75
C GLU A 35 1.24 -2.68 1.37
N ARG A 36 1.44 -2.47 0.05
CA ARG A 36 2.24 -1.35 -0.44
C ARG A 36 1.56 0.00 -0.23
N LEU A 37 0.23 0.08 -0.39
CA LEU A 37 -0.51 1.33 -0.25
C LEU A 37 -0.66 1.77 1.21
N VAL A 38 -0.77 0.84 2.17
CA VAL A 38 -0.84 1.21 3.60
C VAL A 38 0.46 1.81 4.13
N GLU A 39 1.58 1.59 3.46
CA GLU A 39 2.85 2.29 3.74
C GLU A 39 2.79 3.76 3.33
N LYS A 40 1.96 4.11 2.34
CA LYS A 40 1.80 5.47 1.82
C LYS A 40 0.86 6.34 2.65
N GLY A 41 -0.09 5.71 3.34
CA GLY A 41 -1.12 6.41 4.09
C GLY A 41 -2.33 5.54 4.39
N LYS A 42 -3.37 6.16 4.94
CA LYS A 42 -4.60 5.48 5.32
C LYS A 42 -5.51 5.33 4.10
N VAL A 43 -5.70 4.09 3.63
CA VAL A 43 -6.67 3.77 2.57
C VAL A 43 -8.08 3.86 3.13
N ILE A 44 -8.89 4.79 2.61
CA ILE A 44 -10.28 5.02 3.07
C ILE A 44 -11.32 4.75 2.01
N VAL A 45 -10.96 4.76 0.73
CA VAL A 45 -11.81 4.37 -0.40
C VAL A 45 -11.06 3.34 -1.25
N LYS A 46 -11.77 2.29 -1.67
CA LYS A 46 -11.25 1.24 -2.54
C LYS A 46 -12.38 0.71 -3.41
N VAL A 47 -12.32 1.03 -4.70
CA VAL A 47 -13.35 0.70 -5.68
C VAL A 47 -12.71 0.05 -6.89
N ALA A 48 -13.31 -1.03 -7.38
CA ALA A 48 -12.88 -1.70 -8.60
C ALA A 48 -14.00 -1.71 -9.64
N TYR A 49 -13.63 -1.53 -10.90
CA TYR A 49 -14.52 -1.42 -12.05
C TYR A 49 -14.23 -2.57 -13.00
N ALA A 50 -15.24 -3.39 -13.32
CA ALA A 50 -15.12 -4.48 -14.27
C ALA A 50 -16.48 -5.00 -14.75
N ASP A 51 -16.49 -5.74 -15.86
CA ASP A 51 -17.54 -6.71 -16.16
C ASP A 51 -17.32 -7.96 -15.28
N TRP A 52 -17.91 -7.99 -14.08
CA TRP A 52 -17.59 -9.04 -13.11
C TRP A 52 -18.18 -10.39 -13.47
N SER A 53 -19.03 -10.48 -14.50
CA SER A 53 -19.40 -11.76 -15.10
C SER A 53 -18.19 -12.51 -15.67
N ARG A 54 -17.16 -11.77 -16.14
CA ARG A 54 -15.92 -12.32 -16.71
C ARG A 54 -14.84 -12.61 -15.67
N TYR A 55 -14.91 -11.94 -14.52
CA TYR A 55 -13.89 -11.98 -13.46
C TYR A 55 -14.42 -12.54 -12.14
N ALA A 56 -15.42 -13.42 -12.20
CA ALA A 56 -16.09 -13.99 -11.03
C ALA A 56 -15.13 -14.62 -10.01
N LYS A 57 -14.03 -15.23 -10.48
CA LYS A 57 -13.02 -15.87 -9.61
C LYS A 57 -12.33 -14.90 -8.63
N TYR A 58 -12.27 -13.61 -8.96
CA TYR A 58 -11.63 -12.60 -8.12
C TYR A 58 -12.59 -11.92 -7.15
N LYS A 59 -13.91 -12.07 -7.32
CA LYS A 59 -14.91 -11.41 -6.46
C LYS A 59 -14.70 -11.70 -4.99
N GLN A 60 -14.45 -12.97 -4.65
CA GLN A 60 -14.26 -13.38 -3.25
C GLN A 60 -13.07 -12.64 -2.62
N GLN A 61 -11.90 -12.72 -3.25
CA GLN A 61 -10.68 -12.06 -2.76
C GLN A 61 -10.87 -10.54 -2.62
N LEU A 62 -11.50 -9.89 -3.60
CA LEU A 62 -11.74 -8.44 -3.57
C LEU A 62 -12.75 -8.05 -2.47
N HIS A 63 -13.79 -8.87 -2.24
CA HIS A 63 -14.74 -8.67 -1.14
C HIS A 63 -14.12 -8.90 0.24
N GLU A 64 -13.27 -9.91 0.41
CA GLU A 64 -12.51 -10.14 1.64
C GLU A 64 -11.57 -8.96 1.93
N ALA A 65 -11.03 -8.36 0.87
CA ALA A 65 -10.28 -7.11 0.93
C ALA A 65 -11.19 -5.87 1.07
N ALA A 66 -12.50 -6.00 1.30
CA ALA A 66 -13.51 -4.96 1.45
C ALA A 66 -13.53 -3.91 0.32
N ILE A 67 -13.24 -4.31 -0.91
CA ILE A 67 -13.30 -3.46 -2.11
C ILE A 67 -14.74 -3.42 -2.61
N GLU A 68 -15.21 -2.23 -2.94
CA GLU A 68 -16.49 -2.05 -3.62
C GLU A 68 -16.35 -2.45 -5.09
N LEU A 69 -17.26 -3.31 -5.56
CA LEU A 69 -17.25 -3.83 -6.93
C LEU A 69 -18.33 -3.13 -7.75
N ILE A 70 -17.91 -2.27 -8.67
CA ILE A 70 -18.82 -1.58 -9.61
C ILE A 70 -18.91 -2.42 -10.89
N GLU A 71 -20.12 -2.87 -11.20
CA GLU A 71 -20.41 -3.67 -12.39
C GLU A 71 -20.50 -2.78 -13.63
N ILE A 72 -19.67 -3.08 -14.63
CA ILE A 72 -19.66 -2.41 -15.94
C ILE A 72 -20.13 -3.42 -17.01
N PRO A 73 -21.45 -3.54 -17.26
CA PRO A 73 -21.96 -4.51 -18.20
C PRO A 73 -21.61 -4.12 -19.65
N LYS A 74 -20.86 -4.98 -20.35
CA LYS A 74 -20.52 -4.76 -21.76
C LYS A 74 -21.68 -5.15 -22.67
N ARG A 75 -22.47 -4.17 -23.14
CA ARG A 75 -23.60 -4.39 -24.07
C ARG A 75 -23.23 -4.39 -25.57
N SER A 76 -21.99 -4.08 -25.97
CA SER A 76 -21.51 -4.21 -27.36
C SER A 76 -19.96 -4.15 -27.44
N MET A 77 -19.38 -4.34 -28.63
CA MET A 77 -17.94 -4.36 -28.94
C MET A 77 -17.11 -3.14 -28.45
N THR A 78 -17.73 -2.06 -27.98
CA THR A 78 -17.08 -0.80 -27.60
C THR A 78 -16.97 -0.57 -26.08
N GLY A 79 -17.27 -1.58 -25.25
CA GLY A 79 -17.41 -1.42 -23.80
C GLY A 79 -16.14 -1.17 -22.97
N LYS A 80 -14.98 -0.82 -23.56
CA LYS A 80 -13.77 -0.46 -22.78
C LYS A 80 -13.92 0.92 -22.13
N ASN A 81 -14.34 1.93 -22.89
CA ASN A 81 -14.45 3.31 -22.41
C ASN A 81 -15.44 3.49 -21.24
N SER A 82 -16.38 2.57 -21.04
CA SER A 82 -17.38 2.69 -19.98
C SER A 82 -16.77 2.61 -18.58
N ALA A 83 -15.79 1.73 -18.37
CA ALA A 83 -15.11 1.61 -17.08
C ALA A 83 -14.26 2.85 -16.81
N ASP A 84 -13.48 3.29 -17.80
CA ASP A 84 -12.59 4.45 -17.69
C ASP A 84 -13.36 5.74 -17.38
N ILE A 85 -14.49 5.94 -18.04
CA ILE A 85 -15.38 7.09 -17.80
C ILE A 85 -15.96 7.02 -16.39
N HIS A 86 -16.49 5.86 -15.96
CA HIS A 86 -17.11 5.73 -14.65
C HIS A 86 -16.10 5.97 -13.53
N LEU A 87 -14.91 5.37 -13.64
CA LEU A 87 -13.80 5.55 -12.72
C LEU A 87 -13.40 7.04 -12.66
N SER A 88 -13.25 7.69 -13.80
CA SER A 88 -12.86 9.10 -13.87
C SER A 88 -13.90 10.03 -13.24
N VAL A 89 -15.19 9.76 -13.46
CA VAL A 89 -16.28 10.54 -12.87
C VAL A 89 -16.29 10.38 -11.36
N ASP A 90 -16.22 9.15 -10.84
CA ASP A 90 -16.24 8.90 -9.39
C ASP A 90 -15.01 9.50 -8.70
N ALA A 91 -13.83 9.39 -9.31
CA ALA A 91 -12.60 9.97 -8.79
C ALA A 91 -12.69 11.50 -8.69
N MET A 92 -13.24 12.15 -9.72
CA MET A 92 -13.44 13.60 -9.71
C MET A 92 -14.51 14.04 -8.72
N ASP A 93 -15.63 13.33 -8.61
CA ASP A 93 -16.66 13.61 -7.61
C ASP A 93 -16.10 13.48 -6.19
N LEU A 94 -15.33 12.43 -5.92
CA LEU A 94 -14.68 12.21 -4.63
C LEU A 94 -13.65 13.30 -4.32
N CYS A 95 -12.88 13.73 -5.33
CA CYS A 95 -11.92 14.83 -5.22
C CYS A 95 -12.57 16.13 -4.73
N TYR A 96 -13.78 16.43 -5.21
CA TYR A 96 -14.52 17.64 -4.82
C TYR A 96 -15.32 17.48 -3.53
N SER A 97 -15.91 16.31 -3.29
CA SER A 97 -16.82 16.08 -2.15
C SER A 97 -16.10 15.75 -0.85
N LYS A 98 -14.86 15.22 -0.91
CA LYS A 98 -14.11 14.75 0.28
C LYS A 98 -12.74 15.43 0.35
N ALA A 99 -12.72 16.66 0.85
CA ALA A 99 -11.50 17.48 0.95
C ALA A 99 -10.35 16.81 1.74
N HIS A 100 -10.65 15.93 2.70
CA HIS A 100 -9.65 15.23 3.50
C HIS A 100 -8.84 14.19 2.72
N ILE A 101 -9.34 13.71 1.57
CA ILE A 101 -8.58 12.82 0.66
C ILE A 101 -7.54 13.66 -0.08
N ASP A 102 -6.28 13.41 0.21
CA ASP A 102 -5.15 14.11 -0.39
C ASP A 102 -4.46 13.30 -1.49
N THR A 103 -4.62 11.97 -1.48
CA THR A 103 -3.91 11.07 -2.39
C THR A 103 -4.88 10.17 -3.16
N PHE A 104 -4.74 10.14 -4.47
CA PHE A 104 -5.51 9.28 -5.38
C PHE A 104 -4.59 8.21 -5.97
N VAL A 105 -5.00 6.96 -5.89
CA VAL A 105 -4.30 5.82 -6.46
C VAL A 105 -5.09 5.31 -7.66
N ILE A 106 -4.49 5.39 -8.85
CA ILE A 106 -5.09 4.87 -10.08
C ILE A 106 -4.38 3.57 -10.43
N VAL A 107 -5.08 2.45 -10.26
CA VAL A 107 -4.57 1.12 -10.60
C VAL A 107 -4.94 0.82 -12.05
N SER A 108 -4.12 1.31 -12.98
CA SER A 108 -4.18 1.05 -14.42
C SER A 108 -2.83 1.36 -15.08
N GLY A 109 -2.57 0.74 -16.23
CA GLY A 109 -1.45 1.08 -17.12
C GLY A 109 -1.85 1.96 -18.31
N ASP A 110 -3.14 2.28 -18.46
CA ASP A 110 -3.69 2.95 -19.64
C ASP A 110 -3.47 4.47 -19.63
N SER A 111 -2.90 4.99 -20.73
CA SER A 111 -2.68 6.43 -20.90
C SER A 111 -3.96 7.25 -20.98
N ASP A 112 -5.12 6.64 -21.23
CA ASP A 112 -6.41 7.34 -21.25
C ASP A 112 -6.79 7.95 -19.89
N PHE A 113 -6.14 7.52 -18.80
CA PHE A 113 -6.26 8.16 -17.48
C PHE A 113 -5.38 9.41 -17.31
N SER A 114 -4.52 9.77 -18.26
CA SER A 114 -3.64 10.95 -18.14
C SER A 114 -4.40 12.25 -17.88
N PRO A 115 -5.54 12.54 -18.55
CA PRO A 115 -6.35 13.73 -18.23
C PRO A 115 -6.89 13.73 -16.80
N LEU A 116 -7.30 12.57 -16.27
CA LEU A 116 -7.73 12.41 -14.88
C LEU A 116 -6.58 12.74 -13.92
N VAL A 117 -5.40 12.16 -14.15
CA VAL A 117 -4.19 12.43 -13.35
C VAL A 117 -3.88 13.93 -13.35
N SER A 118 -3.82 14.57 -14.51
CA SER A 118 -3.54 16.01 -14.61
C SER A 118 -4.60 16.84 -13.89
N LYS A 119 -5.88 16.46 -13.94
CA LYS A 119 -6.96 17.19 -13.27
C LYS A 119 -6.91 17.02 -11.75
N LEU A 120 -6.61 15.83 -11.24
CA LEU A 120 -6.42 15.59 -9.81
C LEU A 120 -5.24 16.42 -9.28
N LYS A 121 -4.12 16.44 -10.00
CA LYS A 121 -2.95 17.27 -9.66
C LYS A 121 -3.27 18.77 -9.69
N ALA A 122 -4.05 19.22 -10.67
CA ALA A 122 -4.50 20.61 -10.73
C ALA A 122 -5.38 21.01 -9.53
N ASN A 123 -6.04 20.04 -8.87
CA ASN A 123 -6.79 20.24 -7.63
C ASN A 123 -5.93 20.01 -6.36
N GLY A 124 -4.59 20.00 -6.49
CA GLY A 124 -3.66 19.86 -5.38
C GLY A 124 -3.63 18.46 -4.76
N LYS A 125 -4.12 17.44 -5.48
CA LYS A 125 -4.05 16.05 -5.03
C LYS A 125 -2.77 15.40 -5.50
N ARG A 126 -2.19 14.56 -4.64
CA ARG A 126 -1.10 13.66 -5.01
C ARG A 126 -1.68 12.47 -5.77
N VAL A 127 -1.02 12.05 -6.85
CA VAL A 127 -1.47 10.92 -7.67
C VAL A 127 -0.41 9.82 -7.75
N ILE A 128 -0.79 8.62 -7.31
CA ILE A 128 0.03 7.41 -7.42
C ILE A 128 -0.57 6.53 -8.53
N GLY A 129 0.22 6.23 -9.56
CA GLY A 129 -0.15 5.20 -10.53
C GLY A 129 0.31 3.82 -10.08
N LEU A 130 -0.46 2.77 -10.39
CA LEU A 130 -0.05 1.39 -10.19
C LEU A 130 -0.43 0.55 -11.41
N GLY A 131 0.55 -0.14 -12.01
CA GLY A 131 0.31 -0.92 -13.21
C GLY A 131 1.37 -1.99 -13.44
N MET A 132 1.15 -2.81 -14.47
CA MET A 132 2.12 -3.82 -14.93
C MET A 132 3.19 -3.13 -15.77
N LYS A 133 4.46 -3.45 -15.55
CA LYS A 133 5.58 -2.78 -16.23
C LYS A 133 5.48 -2.87 -17.75
N ASP A 134 5.11 -4.03 -18.28
CA ASP A 134 5.06 -4.28 -19.73
C ASP A 134 3.79 -3.75 -20.40
N SER A 135 2.77 -3.38 -19.61
CA SER A 135 1.48 -2.88 -20.11
C SER A 135 1.17 -1.44 -19.68
N THR A 136 2.14 -0.76 -19.06
CA THR A 136 2.01 0.62 -18.63
C THR A 136 2.59 1.57 -19.67
N SER A 137 1.81 2.58 -20.06
CA SER A 137 2.29 3.67 -20.90
C SER A 137 3.23 4.61 -20.15
N THR A 138 4.34 4.99 -20.77
CA THR A 138 5.29 5.98 -20.21
C THR A 138 4.63 7.34 -19.98
N LEU A 139 3.66 7.71 -20.83
CA LEU A 139 2.89 8.94 -20.66
C LEU A 139 2.12 8.97 -19.33
N LEU A 140 1.52 7.83 -18.94
CA LEU A 140 0.82 7.74 -17.67
C LEU A 140 1.82 7.79 -16.51
N SER A 141 2.91 7.00 -16.60
CA SER A 141 3.88 6.92 -15.51
C SER A 141 4.54 8.26 -15.21
N ASP A 142 4.88 9.02 -16.25
CA ASP A 142 5.58 10.30 -16.13
C ASP A 142 4.64 11.42 -15.64
N ASN A 143 3.33 11.27 -15.83
CA ASN A 143 2.33 12.25 -15.38
C ASN A 143 1.98 12.10 -13.89
N CYS A 144 2.07 10.87 -13.35
CA CYS A 144 1.87 10.60 -11.92
C CYS A 144 2.98 11.21 -11.05
N ASP A 145 2.69 11.49 -9.78
CA ASP A 145 3.72 11.93 -8.82
C ASP A 145 4.59 10.75 -8.34
N GLU A 146 4.03 9.55 -8.36
CA GLU A 146 4.72 8.30 -8.16
C GLU A 146 4.08 7.22 -9.02
N PHE A 147 4.87 6.29 -9.56
CA PHE A 147 4.36 5.11 -10.24
C PHE A 147 4.94 3.83 -9.66
N ILE A 148 4.07 2.89 -9.29
CA ILE A 148 4.43 1.61 -8.66
C ILE A 148 4.16 0.48 -9.67
N PHE A 149 5.20 -0.29 -9.98
CA PHE A 149 5.05 -1.46 -10.84
C PHE A 149 4.67 -2.69 -10.02
N TYR A 150 3.61 -3.39 -10.43
CA TYR A 150 3.09 -4.55 -9.70
C TYR A 150 4.16 -5.64 -9.50
N GLU A 151 5.03 -5.86 -10.48
CA GLU A 151 6.07 -6.89 -10.44
C GLU A 151 7.15 -6.61 -9.39
N THR A 152 7.20 -5.39 -8.85
CA THR A 152 8.09 -5.01 -7.75
C THR A 152 7.47 -5.28 -6.38
N LEU A 153 6.16 -5.56 -6.32
CA LEU A 153 5.45 -5.89 -5.10
C LEU A 153 5.85 -7.30 -4.63
N GLY A 154 6.25 -7.42 -3.36
CA GLY A 154 6.59 -8.70 -2.75
C GLY A 154 7.91 -9.35 -3.21
N LYS A 155 8.58 -8.85 -4.24
CA LYS A 155 9.95 -9.29 -4.65
C LYS A 155 11.07 -8.74 -3.78
N GLN A 156 10.71 -8.03 -2.72
CA GLN A 156 11.67 -7.33 -1.89
C GLN A 156 12.06 -8.26 -0.76
N GLU A 157 13.37 -8.43 -0.57
CA GLU A 157 13.98 -9.23 0.49
C GLU A 157 13.19 -9.00 1.77
N ARG A 158 12.34 -9.98 2.12
CA ARG A 158 11.89 -10.10 3.51
C ARG A 158 13.18 -10.03 4.28
N ILE A 159 13.33 -9.05 5.16
CA ILE A 159 14.53 -8.93 5.97
C ILE A 159 14.56 -10.19 6.83
N THR A 160 15.17 -11.24 6.30
CA THR A 160 15.59 -12.40 7.04
C THR A 160 16.85 -11.95 7.74
N ALA A 161 16.68 -11.02 8.68
CA ALA A 161 17.76 -10.63 9.57
C ALA A 161 18.37 -11.95 10.09
N PRO A 162 19.69 -12.16 10.01
CA PRO A 162 20.32 -13.43 10.32
C PRO A 162 19.92 -14.04 11.67
N GLY A 163 19.46 -13.23 12.64
CA GLY A 163 18.94 -13.66 13.94
C GLY A 163 17.45 -14.01 14.03
N VAL A 164 16.63 -13.88 12.97
CA VAL A 164 15.18 -14.23 13.02
C VAL A 164 14.96 -15.70 13.37
N ARG A 165 15.95 -16.57 13.09
CA ARG A 165 15.91 -18.00 13.43
C ARG A 165 15.96 -18.27 14.93
N ASP A 166 16.58 -17.38 15.69
CA ASP A 166 16.74 -17.52 17.15
C ASP A 166 15.56 -16.92 17.94
N ILE A 167 14.62 -16.27 17.24
CA ILE A 167 13.40 -15.74 17.84
C ILE A 167 12.45 -16.91 18.15
N PRO A 168 11.87 -16.97 19.37
CA PRO A 168 10.84 -17.95 19.71
C PRO A 168 9.71 -17.96 18.68
N LYS A 169 9.22 -19.16 18.34
CA LYS A 169 8.24 -19.35 17.25
C LYS A 169 6.99 -18.51 17.47
N GLU A 170 6.57 -18.32 18.72
CA GLU A 170 5.40 -17.55 19.13
C GLU A 170 5.56 -16.05 18.89
N LYS A 171 6.80 -15.55 18.87
CA LYS A 171 7.13 -14.13 18.65
C LYS A 171 7.50 -13.82 17.20
N ARG A 172 7.86 -14.83 16.40
CA ARG A 172 8.35 -14.64 15.04
C ARG A 172 7.42 -13.79 14.17
N GLU A 173 6.12 -14.04 14.26
CA GLU A 173 5.10 -13.33 13.49
C GLU A 173 5.07 -11.81 13.77
N VAL A 174 5.21 -11.39 15.03
CA VAL A 174 5.22 -9.96 15.37
C VAL A 174 6.52 -9.28 14.92
N PHE A 175 7.64 -9.99 14.98
CA PHE A 175 8.92 -9.48 14.49
C PHE A 175 8.92 -9.34 12.96
N GLU A 176 8.39 -10.33 12.25
CA GLU A 176 8.23 -10.25 10.80
C GLU A 176 7.35 -9.04 10.41
N LEU A 177 6.22 -8.82 11.09
CA LEU A 177 5.38 -7.64 10.88
C LEU A 177 6.11 -6.32 11.20
N LEU A 178 6.89 -6.29 12.28
CA LEU A 178 7.66 -5.11 12.68
C LEU A 178 8.73 -4.77 11.63
N PHE A 179 9.51 -5.75 11.19
CA PHE A 179 10.58 -5.53 10.21
C PHE A 179 10.04 -5.15 8.85
N ASP A 180 8.99 -5.82 8.39
CA ASP A 180 8.30 -5.46 7.16
C ASP A 180 7.75 -4.02 7.22
N THR A 181 7.22 -3.61 8.37
CA THR A 181 6.76 -2.23 8.57
C THR A 181 7.90 -1.22 8.55
N ILE A 182 8.99 -1.46 9.27
CA ILE A 182 10.16 -0.56 9.31
C ILE A 182 10.78 -0.45 7.91
N ALA A 183 10.97 -1.58 7.21
CA ALA A 183 11.50 -1.59 5.85
C ALA A 183 10.63 -0.77 4.89
N GLY A 184 9.31 -0.92 4.97
CA GLY A 184 8.34 -0.13 4.23
C GLY A 184 8.49 1.38 4.50
N LEU A 185 8.57 1.78 5.76
CA LEU A 185 8.67 3.21 6.12
C LEU A 185 10.02 3.83 5.75
N ILE A 186 11.13 3.09 5.86
CA ILE A 186 12.45 3.55 5.38
C ILE A 186 12.42 3.82 3.88
N ARG A 187 11.76 2.94 3.11
CA ARG A 187 11.61 3.08 1.65
C ARG A 187 10.84 4.34 1.25
N GLU A 188 9.93 4.79 2.10
CA GLU A 188 9.19 6.05 1.95
C GLU A 188 10.03 7.29 2.32
N ASN A 189 11.34 7.14 2.51
CA ASN A 189 12.27 8.20 2.92
C ASN A 189 11.78 8.97 4.16
N LYS A 190 11.06 8.30 5.06
CA LYS A 190 10.67 8.89 6.35
C LYS A 190 11.93 9.04 7.21
N GLU A 191 12.44 10.27 7.31
CA GLU A 191 13.69 10.59 8.01
C GLU A 191 13.67 10.21 9.50
N ILE A 192 12.49 10.23 10.12
CA ILE A 192 12.31 9.93 11.55
C ILE A 192 11.15 8.93 11.70
N LEU A 193 11.47 7.72 12.13
CA LEU A 193 10.48 6.67 12.38
C LEU A 193 10.06 6.68 13.85
N TRP A 194 9.05 7.49 14.17
CA TRP A 194 8.47 7.53 15.51
C TRP A 194 7.81 6.19 15.87
N SER A 195 7.91 5.76 17.12
CA SER A 195 7.28 4.52 17.60
C SER A 195 5.77 4.47 17.33
N SER A 196 5.07 5.60 17.44
CA SER A 196 3.65 5.72 17.10
C SER A 196 3.40 5.43 15.61
N MET A 197 4.19 6.02 14.72
CA MET A 197 4.09 5.81 13.26
C MET A 197 4.30 4.34 12.89
N VAL A 198 5.29 3.68 13.49
CA VAL A 198 5.53 2.26 13.27
C VAL A 198 4.32 1.44 13.75
N LYS A 199 3.83 1.71 14.97
CA LYS A 199 2.68 1.01 15.54
C LYS A 199 1.41 1.19 14.71
N ASP A 200 1.11 2.41 14.30
CA ASP A 200 -0.07 2.72 13.50
C ASP A 200 0.01 2.06 12.12
N THR A 201 1.21 2.00 11.52
CA THR A 201 1.44 1.27 10.26
C THR A 201 1.27 -0.24 10.44
N MET A 202 1.78 -0.83 11.54
CA MET A 202 1.56 -2.26 11.85
C MET A 202 0.06 -2.56 12.01
N LYS A 203 -0.71 -1.67 12.64
CA LYS A 203 -2.17 -1.83 12.77
C LYS A 203 -2.92 -1.67 11.45
N ARG A 204 -2.42 -0.84 10.53
CA ARG A 204 -2.97 -0.73 9.16
C ARG A 204 -2.72 -2.01 8.36
N LYS A 205 -1.51 -2.57 8.44
CA LYS A 205 -1.17 -3.88 7.83
C LYS A 205 -1.96 -5.01 8.47
N ARG A 206 -2.14 -4.99 9.80
CA ARG A 206 -2.83 -6.03 10.56
C ARG A 206 -3.71 -5.45 11.68
N PRO A 207 -5.01 -5.22 11.44
CA PRO A 207 -5.90 -4.58 12.41
C PRO A 207 -6.04 -5.32 13.76
N ALA A 208 -5.91 -6.65 13.75
CA ALA A 208 -5.95 -7.47 14.97
C ALA A 208 -4.64 -7.44 15.78
N PHE A 209 -3.61 -6.72 15.31
CA PHE A 209 -2.33 -6.63 15.99
C PHE A 209 -2.46 -6.01 17.39
N SER A 210 -1.91 -6.71 18.38
CA SER A 210 -1.75 -6.24 19.75
C SER A 210 -0.47 -6.81 20.32
N GLU A 211 0.38 -5.98 20.90
CA GLU A 211 1.66 -6.40 21.47
C GLU A 211 1.47 -7.37 22.64
N ARG A 212 0.34 -7.22 23.35
CA ARG A 212 -0.06 -8.09 24.46
C ARG A 212 -0.29 -9.53 24.02
N ALA A 213 -0.76 -9.75 22.79
CA ALA A 213 -0.95 -11.10 22.24
C ALA A 213 0.38 -11.86 22.10
N TYR A 214 1.50 -11.13 22.02
CA TYR A 214 2.86 -11.68 21.87
C TYR A 214 3.69 -11.58 23.17
N GLY A 215 3.05 -11.31 24.31
CA GLY A 215 3.69 -11.29 25.64
C GLY A 215 4.34 -9.97 26.04
N TYR A 216 4.13 -8.89 25.29
CA TYR A 216 4.65 -7.55 25.62
C TYR A 216 3.61 -6.70 26.35
N ARG A 217 4.00 -5.93 27.37
CA ARG A 217 3.06 -5.06 28.10
C ARG A 217 2.76 -3.79 27.31
N THR A 218 3.78 -3.25 26.64
CA THR A 218 3.73 -2.05 25.81
C THR A 218 4.38 -2.27 24.43
N PHE A 219 4.12 -1.36 23.49
CA PHE A 219 4.84 -1.35 22.21
C PHE A 219 6.32 -1.03 22.36
N SER A 220 6.66 -0.20 23.34
CA SER A 220 8.05 0.06 23.68
C SER A 220 8.78 -1.22 24.07
N ASP A 221 8.15 -2.13 24.81
CA ASP A 221 8.76 -3.41 25.19
C ASP A 221 9.12 -4.27 23.95
N LEU A 222 8.27 -4.26 22.93
CA LEU A 222 8.52 -4.96 21.66
C LEU A 222 9.73 -4.35 20.94
N LEU A 223 9.78 -3.01 20.84
CA LEU A 223 10.91 -2.32 20.22
C LEU A 223 12.21 -2.57 20.98
N GLU A 224 12.18 -2.50 22.31
CA GLU A 224 13.33 -2.77 23.16
C GLU A 224 13.83 -4.21 23.03
N ASP A 225 12.94 -5.20 22.92
CA ASP A 225 13.31 -6.60 22.64
C ASP A 225 14.00 -6.68 21.27
N ALA A 226 13.46 -6.02 20.24
CA ALA A 226 14.09 -5.99 18.92
C ALA A 226 15.49 -5.35 18.91
N GLN A 227 15.71 -4.31 19.70
CA GLN A 227 17.03 -3.73 19.87
C GLN A 227 17.98 -4.64 20.67
N LYS A 228 17.50 -5.28 21.74
CA LYS A 228 18.30 -6.22 22.54
C LYS A 228 18.80 -7.41 21.72
N GLN A 229 18.00 -7.85 20.76
CA GLN A 229 18.35 -8.90 19.81
C GLN A 229 19.24 -8.39 18.65
N GLY A 230 19.58 -7.10 18.62
CA GLY A 230 20.46 -6.51 17.61
C GLY A 230 19.82 -6.34 16.23
N PHE A 231 18.49 -6.28 16.14
CA PHE A 231 17.80 -6.13 14.86
C PHE A 231 17.66 -4.66 14.44
N ILE A 232 17.37 -3.78 15.39
CA ILE A 232 17.10 -2.36 15.16
C ILE A 232 17.85 -1.49 16.15
N ASP A 233 18.15 -0.27 15.74
CA ASP A 233 18.72 0.75 16.62
C ASP A 233 17.61 1.72 17.06
N LEU A 234 17.46 1.93 18.37
CA LEU A 234 16.51 2.89 18.94
C LEU A 234 17.25 4.09 19.51
N ARG A 235 16.60 5.25 19.39
CA ARG A 235 16.98 6.47 20.11
C ARG A 235 15.76 6.96 20.89
N THR A 236 16.00 7.50 22.08
CA THR A 236 14.97 8.24 22.81
C THR A 236 15.04 9.70 22.45
N ASP A 237 13.91 10.29 22.07
CA ASP A 237 13.82 11.73 21.87
C ASP A 237 13.93 12.46 23.23
N PRO A 238 14.91 13.37 23.41
CA PRO A 238 15.20 13.99 24.70
C PRO A 238 14.08 14.92 25.20
N THR A 239 13.17 15.36 24.32
CA THR A 239 12.08 16.28 24.67
C THR A 239 10.83 15.52 25.10
N SER A 240 10.44 14.50 24.34
CA SER A 240 9.19 13.75 24.52
C SER A 240 9.35 12.42 25.25
N GLY A 241 10.59 11.92 25.41
CA GLY A 241 10.87 10.58 25.94
C GLY A 241 10.40 9.45 25.01
N THR A 242 9.97 9.76 23.79
CA THR A 242 9.40 8.79 22.85
C THR A 242 10.52 8.09 22.08
N TYR A 243 10.35 6.78 21.82
CA TYR A 243 11.29 6.04 20.98
C TYR A 243 11.18 6.42 19.51
N VAL A 244 12.35 6.54 18.88
CA VAL A 244 12.57 6.71 17.45
C VAL A 244 13.39 5.53 16.96
N VAL A 245 12.91 4.84 15.92
CA VAL A 245 13.66 3.79 15.23
C VAL A 245 14.63 4.48 14.26
N VAL A 246 15.93 4.29 14.46
CA VAL A 246 16.97 4.88 13.61
C VAL A 246 17.17 4.07 12.33
N GLY A 247 16.93 2.76 12.41
CA GLY A 247 17.02 1.83 11.29
C GLY A 247 17.37 0.43 11.77
N PHE A 248 17.71 -0.44 10.81
CA PHE A 248 18.25 -1.76 11.09
C PHE A 248 19.72 -1.67 11.51
N THR A 249 20.13 -2.40 12.55
CA THR A 249 21.50 -2.41 13.05
C THR A 249 22.46 -2.88 11.94
N LYS A 250 23.68 -2.31 11.87
CA LYS A 250 24.71 -2.67 10.88
C LYS A 250 25.15 -4.14 11.05
N GLY A 251 24.41 -5.06 10.44
CA GLY A 251 24.61 -6.52 10.52
C GLY A 251 23.42 -7.32 9.98
N THR A 252 22.26 -6.68 9.80
CA THR A 252 21.02 -7.30 9.30
C THR A 252 20.69 -6.99 7.84
N ARG A 253 21.59 -6.32 7.10
CA ARG A 253 21.54 -6.25 5.63
C ARG A 253 22.09 -7.56 5.08
N GLY A 254 21.21 -8.54 4.92
CA GLY A 254 21.45 -9.79 4.19
C GLY A 254 20.40 -9.96 3.12
#